data_AF-A0A8X6T422-F1
#
_entry.id   AF-A0A8X6T422-F1
#
_cell.length_a   1.000
_cell.length_b   1.000
_cell.length_c   1.000
_cell.angle_alpha   90.00
_cell.angle_beta   90.00
_cell.angle_gamma   90.00
#
_symmetry.space_group_name_H-M   'P 1'
#
loop_
_entity.id
_entity.type
_entity.pdbx_description
1 polymer ?
#
loop_
_entity_poly.entity_id
_entity_poly.type
_entity_poly.pdbx_seq_one_letter_code
_entity_poly.pdbx_strand_id
1 'polypeptide(L)'
;MTLNNYYNRSDKEYEKSLFLAGRGLQSAELNEIQDYALSRLKGIGDAIFRDGDVITGANCIIDGENGKVTLEAGKIYLRGAVRSVEKEEFIIPLSTTVRIGVFFALSTITELEDENLRDPAVGTRNYQEVGAARLKVSTIWGYQAEARFSGEFYPIYNIENGVLVRYSPPPQANIVTTALARYDKEANGSYVVNGLEVMCLQREEGDEKGKKTFVINEGKAHVDGYETQLPHSIRVSFDEDPDIKAVESEPHTFQPNSQRVMELKVNDFPISEIKKVDITVQKTITITHGSYSGAIDPISDSAVLEIIQVKQGNIIYENSVDYKLNAGNIDYVIESSTGSNYNKRC
;
A
#
# COMPACT_ATOMS: atom_id res chain seq x y z
N MET A 1 -33.82 -27.70 13.36
CA MET A 1 -34.90 -28.65 13.70
C MET A 1 -34.44 -30.04 13.26
N THR A 2 -34.45 -31.03 14.15
CA THR A 2 -34.13 -32.42 13.79
C THR A 2 -35.34 -33.07 13.14
N LEU A 3 -35.18 -33.62 11.93
CA LEU A 3 -36.26 -34.34 11.25
C LEU A 3 -36.53 -35.68 11.96
N ASN A 4 -37.74 -35.87 12.47
CA ASN A 4 -38.18 -37.15 13.01
C ASN A 4 -38.34 -38.17 11.87
N ASN A 5 -37.90 -39.41 12.08
CA ASN A 5 -37.95 -40.51 11.09
C ASN A 5 -37.16 -40.24 9.78
N TYR A 6 -36.20 -39.31 9.80
CA TYR A 6 -35.23 -39.15 8.72
C TYR A 6 -34.06 -40.11 8.94
N TYR A 7 -33.84 -41.00 7.97
CA TYR A 7 -32.73 -41.95 7.99
C TYR A 7 -31.79 -41.65 6.83
N ASN A 8 -30.50 -41.55 7.14
CA ASN A 8 -29.44 -41.43 6.16
C ASN A 8 -28.17 -42.08 6.74
N ARG A 9 -27.53 -42.97 5.98
CA ARG A 9 -26.36 -43.75 6.40
C ARG A 9 -25.19 -43.59 5.42
N SER A 10 -25.12 -42.41 4.79
CA SER A 10 -24.07 -42.00 3.86
C SER A 10 -22.70 -41.79 4.54
N ASP A 11 -22.66 -41.82 5.87
CA ASP A 11 -21.45 -41.75 6.70
C ASP A 11 -20.55 -42.98 6.59
N LYS A 12 -21.06 -44.07 6.00
CA LYS A 12 -20.32 -45.30 5.75
C LYS A 12 -19.61 -45.25 4.40
N GLU A 13 -18.45 -45.88 4.29
CA GLU A 13 -17.63 -45.95 3.08
C GLU A 13 -18.21 -46.91 2.01
N TYR A 14 -19.45 -46.67 1.59
CA TYR A 14 -20.10 -47.40 0.50
C TYR A 14 -20.04 -46.62 -0.81
N GLU A 15 -19.68 -47.29 -1.90
CA GLU A 15 -19.53 -46.68 -3.23
C GLU A 15 -20.89 -46.44 -3.93
N LYS A 16 -21.84 -47.37 -3.76
CA LYS A 16 -23.18 -47.31 -4.38
C LYS A 16 -24.19 -48.21 -3.68
N SER A 17 -25.46 -47.85 -3.78
CA SER A 17 -26.59 -48.70 -3.35
C SER A 17 -26.86 -49.81 -4.39
N LEU A 18 -27.05 -51.05 -3.93
CA LEU A 18 -27.37 -52.21 -4.76
C LEU A 18 -28.81 -52.65 -4.52
N PHE A 19 -29.73 -52.22 -5.39
CA PHE A 19 -31.14 -52.57 -5.29
C PHE A 19 -31.39 -54.02 -5.67
N LEU A 20 -31.99 -54.79 -4.75
CA LEU A 20 -32.32 -56.19 -4.96
C LEU A 20 -33.78 -56.34 -5.35
N ALA A 21 -34.04 -57.13 -6.40
CA ALA A 21 -35.40 -57.40 -6.87
C ALA A 21 -36.26 -58.04 -5.77
N GLY A 22 -37.54 -57.66 -5.71
CA GLY A 22 -38.50 -58.16 -4.73
C GLY A 22 -38.42 -57.54 -3.33
N ARG A 23 -37.50 -56.59 -3.09
CA ARG A 23 -37.43 -55.81 -1.85
C ARG A 23 -38.05 -54.42 -2.03
N GLY A 24 -38.73 -53.93 -0.99
CA GLY A 24 -39.25 -52.56 -0.96
C GLY A 24 -38.12 -51.56 -0.77
N LEU A 25 -38.22 -50.42 -1.48
CA LEU A 25 -37.22 -49.35 -1.44
C LEU A 25 -37.36 -48.54 -0.15
N GLN A 26 -36.22 -48.22 0.49
CA GLN A 26 -36.18 -47.48 1.74
C GLN A 26 -35.92 -45.99 1.49
N SER A 27 -36.53 -45.11 2.31
CA SER A 27 -36.23 -43.67 2.26
C SER A 27 -34.75 -43.37 2.49
N ALA A 28 -34.09 -44.15 3.35
CA ALA A 28 -32.65 -44.07 3.59
C ALA A 28 -31.83 -44.26 2.30
N GLU A 29 -32.21 -45.22 1.44
CA GLU A 29 -31.49 -45.51 0.20
C GLU A 29 -31.56 -44.33 -0.78
N LEU A 30 -32.68 -43.59 -0.81
CA LEU A 30 -32.83 -42.39 -1.63
C LEU A 30 -32.06 -41.18 -1.07
N ASN A 31 -32.00 -41.05 0.24
CA ASN A 31 -31.22 -39.99 0.89
C ASN A 31 -29.71 -40.24 0.66
N GLU A 32 -29.26 -41.48 0.80
CA GLU A 32 -27.89 -41.90 0.53
C GLU A 32 -27.48 -41.64 -0.93
N ILE A 33 -28.36 -41.93 -1.90
CA ILE A 33 -28.08 -41.64 -3.33
C ILE A 33 -27.82 -40.15 -3.57
N GLN A 34 -28.60 -39.27 -2.94
CA GLN A 34 -28.41 -37.82 -3.07
C GLN A 34 -27.04 -37.40 -2.55
N ASP A 35 -26.65 -37.89 -1.36
CA ASP A 35 -25.36 -37.58 -0.77
C ASP A 35 -24.18 -38.14 -1.58
N TYR A 36 -24.27 -39.37 -2.09
CA TYR A 36 -23.22 -39.94 -2.93
C TYR A 36 -23.02 -39.14 -4.22
N ALA A 37 -24.11 -38.73 -4.87
CA ALA A 37 -24.04 -37.91 -6.07
C ALA A 37 -23.42 -36.53 -5.76
N LEU A 38 -23.88 -35.87 -4.69
CA LEU A 38 -23.36 -34.56 -4.27
C LEU A 38 -21.90 -34.63 -3.83
N SER A 39 -21.48 -35.68 -3.13
CA SER A 39 -20.10 -35.89 -2.71
C SER A 39 -19.15 -36.06 -3.90
N ARG A 40 -19.55 -36.81 -4.94
CA ARG A 40 -18.76 -36.95 -6.18
C ARG A 40 -18.64 -35.63 -6.92
N LEU A 41 -19.74 -34.88 -7.03
CA LEU A 41 -19.72 -33.55 -7.66
C LEU A 41 -18.85 -32.57 -6.86
N LYS A 42 -18.93 -32.62 -5.52
CA LYS A 42 -18.06 -31.87 -4.62
C LYS A 42 -16.60 -32.22 -4.84
N GLY A 43 -16.25 -33.50 -4.98
CA GLY A 43 -14.87 -33.90 -5.26
C GLY A 43 -14.30 -33.32 -6.56
N ILE A 44 -15.12 -33.23 -7.62
CA ILE A 44 -14.74 -32.58 -8.89
C ILE A 44 -14.63 -31.06 -8.70
N GLY A 45 -15.60 -30.45 -8.03
CA GLY A 45 -15.62 -29.01 -7.78
C GLY A 45 -14.43 -28.57 -6.92
N ASP A 46 -14.13 -29.30 -5.84
CA ASP A 46 -13.05 -29.00 -4.89
C ASP A 46 -11.65 -29.21 -5.52
N ALA A 47 -11.57 -29.99 -6.61
CA ALA A 47 -10.35 -30.11 -7.40
C ALA A 47 -10.07 -28.87 -8.27
N ILE A 48 -11.08 -28.02 -8.50
CA ILE A 48 -11.00 -26.83 -9.36
C ILE A 48 -11.11 -25.53 -8.54
N PHE A 49 -11.97 -25.52 -7.53
CA PHE A 49 -12.35 -24.34 -6.74
C PHE A 49 -12.15 -24.58 -5.24
N ARG A 50 -11.89 -23.51 -4.49
CA ARG A 50 -11.87 -23.50 -3.03
C ARG A 50 -13.10 -22.79 -2.49
N ASP A 51 -13.47 -23.13 -1.27
CA ASP A 51 -14.53 -22.42 -0.55
C ASP A 51 -14.16 -20.94 -0.40
N GLY A 52 -15.02 -20.06 -0.90
CA GLY A 52 -14.80 -18.61 -0.96
C GLY A 52 -14.41 -18.09 -2.34
N ASP A 53 -14.15 -18.95 -3.32
CA ASP A 53 -13.82 -18.52 -4.69
C ASP A 53 -15.01 -17.85 -5.36
N VAL A 54 -14.77 -16.65 -5.89
CA VAL A 54 -15.75 -15.89 -6.67
C VAL A 54 -15.74 -16.41 -8.11
N ILE A 55 -16.87 -16.96 -8.56
CA ILE A 55 -17.04 -17.50 -9.91
C ILE A 55 -17.47 -16.40 -10.89
N THR A 56 -18.42 -15.54 -10.48
CA THR A 56 -18.94 -14.45 -11.31
C THR A 56 -19.58 -13.37 -10.43
N GLY A 57 -19.34 -12.10 -10.74
CA GLY A 57 -19.92 -10.97 -9.98
C GLY A 57 -19.31 -10.84 -8.59
N ALA A 58 -20.13 -10.62 -7.57
CA ALA A 58 -19.72 -10.54 -6.16
C ALA A 58 -18.62 -9.49 -5.88
N ASN A 59 -18.57 -8.42 -6.68
CA ASN A 59 -17.59 -7.35 -6.51
C ASN A 59 -17.82 -6.62 -5.18
N CYS A 60 -16.72 -6.27 -4.51
CA CYS A 60 -16.72 -5.44 -3.32
C CYS A 60 -16.25 -4.02 -3.70
N ILE A 61 -17.13 -3.05 -3.52
CA ILE A 61 -16.84 -1.62 -3.72
C ILE A 61 -16.87 -0.95 -2.34
N ILE A 62 -15.80 -0.24 -2.01
CA ILE A 62 -15.65 0.45 -0.72
C ILE A 62 -15.53 1.95 -0.97
N ASP A 63 -16.35 2.73 -0.28
CA ASP A 63 -16.16 4.16 -0.12
C ASP A 63 -15.22 4.42 1.06
N GLY A 64 -13.99 4.83 0.75
CA GLY A 64 -12.92 5.07 1.73
C GLY A 64 -13.17 6.27 2.66
N GLU A 65 -14.11 7.16 2.34
CA GLU A 65 -14.43 8.31 3.20
C GLU A 65 -15.43 7.94 4.31
N ASN A 66 -16.43 7.12 3.98
CA ASN A 66 -17.54 6.80 4.88
C ASN A 66 -17.49 5.35 5.42
N GLY A 67 -16.58 4.52 4.93
CA GLY A 67 -16.52 3.09 5.25
C GLY A 67 -17.73 2.31 4.75
N LYS A 68 -18.46 2.86 3.77
CA LYS A 68 -19.61 2.18 3.16
C LYS A 68 -19.11 1.11 2.20
N VAL A 69 -19.54 -0.12 2.41
CA VAL A 69 -19.24 -1.24 1.53
C VAL A 69 -20.50 -1.63 0.77
N THR A 70 -20.36 -1.75 -0.54
CA THR A 70 -21.40 -2.29 -1.44
C THR A 70 -20.88 -3.59 -2.04
N LEU A 71 -21.58 -4.68 -1.73
CA LEU A 71 -21.31 -6.00 -2.29
C LEU A 71 -22.37 -6.32 -3.33
N GLU A 72 -21.92 -6.58 -4.55
CA GLU A 72 -22.83 -6.94 -5.64
C GLU A 72 -23.35 -8.37 -5.52
N ALA A 73 -24.48 -8.64 -6.19
CA ALA A 73 -24.93 -10.00 -6.37
C ALA A 73 -23.91 -10.80 -7.20
N GLY A 74 -23.83 -12.11 -6.94
CA GLY A 74 -22.84 -12.94 -7.61
C GLY A 74 -22.97 -14.42 -7.30
N LYS A 75 -21.99 -15.17 -7.80
CA LYS A 75 -21.87 -16.62 -7.63
C LYS A 75 -20.53 -16.95 -7.00
N ILE A 76 -20.58 -17.69 -5.90
CA ILE A 76 -19.42 -18.04 -5.09
C ILE A 76 -19.43 -19.55 -4.88
N TYR A 77 -18.27 -20.19 -4.95
CA TYR A 77 -18.13 -21.60 -4.63
C TYR A 77 -18.07 -21.81 -3.12
N LEU A 78 -19.04 -22.55 -2.56
CA LEU A 78 -19.12 -22.87 -1.14
C LEU A 78 -19.66 -24.27 -0.91
N ARG A 79 -18.93 -25.06 -0.11
CA ARG A 79 -19.24 -26.42 0.31
C ARG A 79 -19.63 -27.34 -0.85
N GLY A 80 -18.79 -27.40 -1.88
CA GLY A 80 -18.98 -28.33 -2.99
C GLY A 80 -19.91 -27.87 -4.10
N ALA A 81 -20.41 -26.64 -4.05
CA ALA A 81 -21.37 -26.14 -5.04
C ALA A 81 -21.26 -24.63 -5.26
N VAL A 82 -21.64 -24.18 -6.45
CA VAL A 82 -21.78 -22.75 -6.76
C VAL A 82 -23.08 -22.24 -6.15
N ARG A 83 -22.97 -21.25 -5.26
CA ARG A 83 -24.07 -20.62 -4.53
C ARG A 83 -24.24 -19.18 -5.00
N SER A 84 -25.49 -18.73 -5.09
CA SER A 84 -25.79 -17.34 -5.43
C SER A 84 -25.88 -16.51 -4.16
N VAL A 85 -25.32 -15.31 -4.20
CA VAL A 85 -25.42 -14.31 -3.15
C VAL A 85 -26.11 -13.08 -3.69
N GLU A 86 -26.99 -12.51 -2.87
CA GLU A 86 -27.71 -11.28 -3.20
C GLU A 86 -26.83 -10.05 -2.92
N LYS A 87 -27.23 -8.91 -3.48
CA LYS A 87 -26.57 -7.63 -3.20
C LYS A 87 -26.81 -7.24 -1.73
N GLU A 88 -25.78 -6.78 -1.04
CA GLU A 88 -25.87 -6.26 0.32
C GLU A 88 -25.03 -4.98 0.48
N GLU A 89 -25.46 -4.09 1.38
CA GLU A 89 -24.73 -2.87 1.73
C GLU A 89 -24.62 -2.76 3.25
N PHE A 90 -23.42 -2.50 3.75
CA PHE A 90 -23.17 -2.26 5.19
C PHE A 90 -21.98 -1.34 5.41
N ILE A 91 -21.79 -0.90 6.66
CA ILE A 91 -20.71 0.01 7.05
C ILE A 91 -19.68 -0.78 7.85
N ILE A 92 -18.40 -0.56 7.55
CA ILE A 92 -17.27 -1.18 8.26
C ILE A 92 -16.44 -0.13 9.00
N PRO A 93 -15.77 -0.50 10.11
CA PRO A 93 -14.79 0.38 10.73
C PRO A 93 -13.55 0.57 9.85
N LEU A 94 -13.07 1.82 9.75
CA LEU A 94 -11.94 2.21 8.88
C LEU A 94 -10.56 2.11 9.54
N SER A 95 -10.48 1.90 10.87
CA SER A 95 -9.22 1.90 11.63
C SER A 95 -8.69 0.50 11.99
N THR A 96 -9.30 -0.55 11.44
CA THR A 96 -8.94 -1.93 11.74
C THR A 96 -8.90 -2.81 10.49
N THR A 97 -8.29 -3.98 10.64
CA THR A 97 -8.41 -5.04 9.64
C THR A 97 -9.79 -5.70 9.75
N VAL A 98 -10.55 -5.66 8.65
CA VAL A 98 -11.89 -6.24 8.56
C VAL A 98 -11.90 -7.32 7.48
N ARG A 99 -12.42 -8.49 7.82
CA ARG A 99 -12.65 -9.57 6.85
C ARG A 99 -14.11 -9.59 6.45
N ILE A 100 -14.36 -9.44 5.16
CA ILE A 100 -15.68 -9.55 4.55
C ILE A 100 -15.82 -10.91 3.89
N GLY A 101 -16.98 -11.52 4.04
CA GLY A 101 -17.24 -12.87 3.58
C GLY A 101 -18.71 -13.20 3.56
N VAL A 102 -18.99 -14.48 3.34
CA VAL A 102 -20.35 -15.01 3.30
C VAL A 102 -20.60 -15.87 4.52
N PHE A 103 -21.70 -15.60 5.21
CA PHE A 103 -22.26 -16.50 6.22
C PHE A 103 -23.07 -17.58 5.54
N PHE A 104 -22.68 -18.82 5.78
CA PHE A 104 -23.35 -20.02 5.30
C PHE A 104 -24.15 -20.64 6.43
N ALA A 105 -25.47 -20.74 6.24
CA ALA A 105 -26.36 -21.38 7.19
C ALA A 105 -27.23 -22.43 6.50
N LEU A 106 -27.49 -23.52 7.23
CA LEU A 106 -28.42 -24.56 6.82
C LEU A 106 -29.68 -24.48 7.65
N SER A 107 -30.83 -24.55 6.99
CA SER A 107 -32.12 -24.73 7.64
C SER A 107 -32.91 -25.85 6.98
N THR A 108 -33.81 -26.45 7.73
CA THR A 108 -34.70 -27.50 7.23
C THR A 108 -36.10 -26.92 7.11
N ILE A 109 -36.66 -26.96 5.91
CA ILE A 109 -38.01 -26.48 5.60
C ILE A 109 -38.93 -27.68 5.50
N THR A 110 -40.09 -27.60 6.15
CA THR A 110 -41.12 -28.64 6.15
C THR A 110 -42.41 -28.11 5.54
N GLU A 111 -43.40 -28.99 5.33
CA GLU A 111 -44.72 -28.63 4.83
C GLU A 111 -45.48 -27.63 5.72
N LEU A 112 -45.06 -27.49 6.98
CA LEU A 112 -45.61 -26.49 7.90
C LEU A 112 -45.12 -25.06 7.55
N GLU A 113 -43.96 -24.95 6.92
CA GLU A 113 -43.35 -23.68 6.51
C GLU A 113 -43.62 -23.38 5.03
N ASP A 114 -43.70 -24.41 4.18
CA ASP A 114 -44.02 -24.29 2.76
C ASP A 114 -45.08 -25.32 2.36
N GLU A 115 -46.33 -24.85 2.19
CA GLU A 115 -47.48 -25.68 1.83
C GLU A 115 -47.31 -26.38 0.47
N ASN A 116 -46.44 -25.86 -0.43
CA ASN A 116 -46.17 -26.46 -1.74
C ASN A 116 -45.35 -27.75 -1.65
N LEU A 117 -44.84 -28.10 -0.46
CA LEU A 117 -44.19 -29.39 -0.22
C LEU A 117 -45.20 -30.53 -0.04
N ARG A 118 -46.52 -30.24 -0.08
CA ARG A 118 -47.58 -31.25 -0.13
C ARG A 118 -47.80 -31.79 -1.53
N ASP A 119 -48.38 -32.97 -1.64
CA ASP A 119 -48.61 -33.62 -2.93
C ASP A 119 -49.60 -32.81 -3.81
N PRO A 120 -49.19 -32.38 -5.02
CA PRO A 120 -50.01 -31.54 -5.89
C PRO A 120 -51.01 -32.35 -6.75
N ALA A 121 -50.99 -33.69 -6.72
CA ALA A 121 -51.78 -34.51 -7.63
C ALA A 121 -53.28 -34.50 -7.28
N VAL A 122 -54.02 -33.58 -7.88
CA VAL A 122 -55.48 -33.49 -7.69
C VAL A 122 -56.18 -34.74 -8.19
N GLY A 123 -57.11 -35.28 -7.38
CA GLY A 123 -57.93 -36.45 -7.74
C GLY A 123 -57.29 -37.81 -7.47
N THR A 124 -56.08 -37.83 -6.91
CA THR A 124 -55.47 -39.06 -6.38
C THR A 124 -55.71 -39.19 -4.87
N ARG A 125 -55.50 -40.39 -4.33
CA ARG A 125 -55.67 -40.66 -2.89
C ARG A 125 -54.73 -39.82 -2.01
N ASN A 126 -53.52 -39.56 -2.52
CA ASN A 126 -52.45 -38.87 -1.82
C ASN A 126 -52.49 -37.34 -1.97
N TYR A 127 -53.53 -36.76 -2.58
CA TYR A 127 -53.65 -35.32 -2.70
C TYR A 127 -53.51 -34.62 -1.34
N GLN A 128 -52.66 -33.59 -1.26
CA GLN A 128 -52.32 -32.84 -0.04
C GLN A 128 -51.63 -33.64 1.09
N GLU A 129 -51.22 -34.89 0.84
CA GLU A 129 -50.37 -35.62 1.78
C GLU A 129 -49.01 -34.94 1.95
N VAL A 130 -48.40 -35.12 3.11
CA VAL A 130 -47.13 -34.49 3.51
C VAL A 130 -45.99 -35.08 2.68
N GLY A 131 -45.28 -34.23 1.94
CA GLY A 131 -44.10 -34.62 1.19
C GLY A 131 -42.81 -34.57 2.01
N ALA A 132 -41.68 -34.77 1.33
CA ALA A 132 -40.36 -34.71 1.95
C ALA A 132 -39.99 -33.27 2.33
N ALA A 133 -39.27 -33.10 3.45
CA ALA A 133 -38.64 -31.84 3.84
C ALA A 133 -37.57 -31.39 2.83
N ARG A 134 -37.13 -30.14 2.92
CA ARG A 134 -36.05 -29.56 2.11
C ARG A 134 -34.92 -29.05 3.01
N LEU A 135 -33.68 -29.33 2.64
CA LEU A 135 -32.52 -28.66 3.21
C LEU A 135 -32.27 -27.38 2.42
N LYS A 136 -32.51 -26.22 3.05
CA LYS A 136 -32.31 -24.90 2.47
C LYS A 136 -30.96 -24.35 2.90
N VAL A 137 -30.25 -23.80 1.93
CA VAL A 137 -29.01 -23.07 2.14
C VAL A 137 -29.33 -21.58 2.15
N SER A 138 -28.80 -20.86 3.13
CA SER A 138 -28.82 -19.40 3.17
C SER A 138 -27.38 -18.89 3.11
N THR A 139 -27.13 -17.99 2.17
CA THR A 139 -25.84 -17.34 1.95
C THR A 139 -26.04 -15.83 2.00
N ILE A 140 -25.49 -15.20 3.02
CA ILE A 140 -25.67 -13.76 3.29
C ILE A 140 -24.30 -13.12 3.44
N TRP A 141 -24.10 -11.95 2.83
CA TRP A 141 -22.89 -11.16 3.02
C TRP A 141 -22.80 -10.60 4.43
N GLY A 142 -21.58 -10.52 4.96
CA GLY A 142 -21.30 -9.80 6.19
C GLY A 142 -19.81 -9.71 6.46
N TYR A 143 -19.45 -9.15 7.60
CA TYR A 143 -18.07 -9.09 8.05
C TYR A 143 -17.88 -9.86 9.36
N GLN A 144 -16.67 -10.37 9.61
CA GLN A 144 -16.42 -11.34 10.69
C GLN A 144 -16.80 -10.84 12.10
N ALA A 145 -16.64 -9.54 12.35
CA ALA A 145 -16.98 -8.93 13.64
C ALA A 145 -18.49 -8.65 13.80
N GLU A 146 -19.28 -8.84 12.75
CA GLU A 146 -20.73 -8.66 12.79
C GLU A 146 -21.40 -9.90 13.41
N ALA A 147 -21.86 -9.78 14.64
CA ALA A 147 -22.57 -10.88 15.35
C ALA A 147 -24.03 -11.07 14.87
N ARG A 148 -24.41 -10.52 13.72
CA ARG A 148 -25.80 -10.49 13.23
C ARG A 148 -26.27 -11.83 12.68
N PHE A 149 -25.35 -12.63 12.16
CA PHE A 149 -25.68 -13.85 11.43
C PHE A 149 -25.16 -15.09 12.15
N SER A 150 -26.01 -16.11 12.20
CA SER A 150 -25.64 -17.44 12.69
C SER A 150 -25.26 -18.31 11.50
N GLY A 151 -24.07 -18.94 11.53
CA GLY A 151 -23.58 -19.78 10.46
C GLY A 151 -22.07 -19.90 10.45
N GLU A 152 -21.56 -20.72 9.55
CA GLU A 152 -20.12 -20.78 9.24
C GLU A 152 -19.74 -19.57 8.40
N PHE A 153 -18.67 -18.86 8.77
CA PHE A 153 -18.20 -17.68 8.06
C PHE A 153 -17.06 -18.05 7.09
N TYR A 154 -17.22 -17.69 5.83
CA TYR A 154 -16.24 -17.91 4.77
C TYR A 154 -15.66 -16.56 4.31
N PRO A 155 -14.41 -16.21 4.68
CA PRO A 155 -13.80 -14.94 4.31
C PRO A 155 -13.45 -14.92 2.81
N ILE A 156 -13.75 -13.80 2.14
CA ILE A 156 -13.49 -13.60 0.70
C ILE A 156 -12.62 -12.38 0.46
N TYR A 157 -12.91 -11.29 1.16
CA TYR A 157 -12.20 -10.02 1.03
C TYR A 157 -11.54 -9.62 2.34
N ASN A 158 -10.29 -9.17 2.27
CA ASN A 158 -9.60 -8.57 3.40
C ASN A 158 -9.51 -7.07 3.17
N ILE A 159 -9.83 -6.29 4.19
CA ILE A 159 -9.78 -4.84 4.17
C ILE A 159 -8.85 -4.42 5.30
N GLU A 160 -7.87 -3.58 4.98
CA GLU A 160 -6.97 -2.99 5.95
C GLU A 160 -7.08 -1.48 5.85
N ASN A 161 -7.41 -0.85 6.98
CA ASN A 161 -7.53 0.61 7.10
C ASN A 161 -8.44 1.26 6.03
N GLY A 162 -9.58 0.62 5.72
CA GLY A 162 -10.53 1.11 4.72
C GLY A 162 -10.14 0.84 3.26
N VAL A 163 -8.99 0.22 3.00
CA VAL A 163 -8.55 -0.15 1.66
C VAL A 163 -8.75 -1.65 1.44
N LEU A 164 -9.39 -2.02 0.33
CA LEU A 164 -9.51 -3.41 -0.08
C LEU A 164 -8.11 -3.97 -0.38
N VAL A 165 -7.58 -4.76 0.55
CA VAL A 165 -6.38 -5.55 0.30
C VAL A 165 -6.80 -6.72 -0.56
N ARG A 166 -6.75 -6.52 -1.88
CA ARG A 166 -6.90 -7.61 -2.84
C ARG A 166 -5.72 -8.55 -2.66
N TYR A 167 -5.88 -9.52 -1.77
CA TYR A 167 -5.28 -10.82 -2.02
C TYR A 167 -6.08 -11.36 -3.20
N SER A 168 -5.59 -11.16 -4.43
CA SER A 168 -5.96 -12.11 -5.47
C SER A 168 -5.51 -13.44 -4.87
N PRO A 169 -6.43 -14.39 -4.52
CA PRO A 169 -5.95 -15.72 -4.25
C PRO A 169 -5.08 -16.05 -5.46
N PRO A 170 -3.80 -16.46 -5.26
CA PRO A 170 -2.96 -16.82 -6.40
C PRO A 170 -3.83 -17.69 -7.29
N PRO A 171 -3.93 -17.50 -8.61
CA PRO A 171 -4.77 -18.36 -9.44
C PRO A 171 -4.36 -19.80 -9.15
N GLN A 172 -5.08 -20.50 -8.26
CA GLN A 172 -4.50 -21.67 -7.60
C GLN A 172 -4.62 -22.81 -8.59
N ALA A 173 -3.48 -23.08 -9.23
CA ALA A 173 -3.01 -24.36 -9.69
C ALA A 173 -4.08 -25.39 -10.09
N ASN A 174 -4.84 -25.08 -11.14
CA ASN A 174 -5.23 -26.16 -12.03
C ASN A 174 -3.94 -26.69 -12.65
N ILE A 175 -3.78 -28.00 -12.81
CA ILE A 175 -2.64 -28.60 -13.54
C ILE A 175 -2.41 -27.85 -14.86
N VAL A 176 -3.50 -27.47 -15.52
CA VAL A 176 -3.47 -26.69 -16.76
C VAL A 176 -2.92 -25.27 -16.53
N THR A 177 -3.43 -24.51 -15.54
CA THR A 177 -2.96 -23.14 -15.29
C THR A 177 -1.54 -23.09 -14.76
N THR A 178 -1.12 -24.03 -13.90
CA THR A 178 0.28 -24.14 -13.46
C THR A 178 1.20 -24.57 -14.60
N ALA A 179 0.77 -25.48 -15.48
CA ALA A 179 1.56 -25.85 -16.64
C ALA A 179 1.74 -24.66 -17.60
N LEU A 180 0.67 -23.89 -17.85
CA LEU A 180 0.71 -22.65 -18.63
C LEU A 180 1.60 -21.60 -17.98
N ALA A 181 1.43 -21.33 -16.69
CA ALA A 181 2.25 -20.36 -15.96
C ALA A 181 3.72 -20.76 -15.94
N ARG A 182 4.03 -22.05 -15.75
CA ARG A 182 5.41 -22.54 -15.83
C ARG A 182 5.99 -22.33 -17.24
N TYR A 183 5.23 -22.70 -18.27
CA TYR A 183 5.66 -22.51 -19.66
C TYR A 183 5.92 -21.03 -19.98
N ASP A 184 4.98 -20.15 -19.60
CA ASP A 184 5.11 -18.72 -19.85
C ASP A 184 6.29 -18.10 -19.07
N LYS A 185 6.46 -18.47 -17.80
CA LYS A 185 7.61 -18.05 -16.99
C LYS A 185 8.94 -18.52 -17.59
N GLU A 186 9.02 -19.76 -18.05
CA GLU A 186 10.22 -20.32 -18.70
C GLU A 186 10.51 -19.64 -20.05
N ALA A 187 9.47 -19.24 -20.79
CA ALA A 187 9.61 -18.58 -22.08
C ALA A 187 9.95 -17.08 -21.98
N ASN A 188 9.27 -16.36 -21.09
CA ASN A 188 9.22 -14.89 -21.10
C ASN A 188 9.60 -14.23 -19.76
N GLY A 189 9.68 -14.98 -18.66
CA GLY A 189 9.84 -14.42 -17.31
C GLY A 189 8.60 -13.64 -16.84
N SER A 190 8.80 -12.51 -16.16
CA SER A 190 7.71 -11.61 -15.74
C SER A 190 7.69 -10.37 -16.64
N TYR A 191 6.53 -10.04 -17.21
CA TYR A 191 6.40 -8.95 -18.17
C TYR A 191 5.04 -8.23 -18.10
N VAL A 192 5.05 -6.95 -18.49
CA VAL A 192 3.84 -6.12 -18.61
C VAL A 192 3.26 -6.30 -20.01
N VAL A 193 1.97 -6.59 -20.10
CA VAL A 193 1.26 -6.75 -21.37
C VAL A 193 0.76 -5.39 -21.86
N ASN A 194 0.10 -4.63 -20.99
CA ASN A 194 -0.43 -3.29 -21.28
C ASN A 194 -0.68 -2.52 -19.97
N GLY A 195 -0.57 -1.20 -20.00
CA GLY A 195 -0.84 -0.31 -18.87
C GLY A 195 0.20 -0.46 -17.76
N LEU A 196 -0.26 -0.42 -16.50
CA LEU A 196 0.60 -0.48 -15.31
C LEU A 196 1.69 0.60 -15.29
N GLU A 197 1.44 1.73 -15.95
CA GLU A 197 2.34 2.87 -15.93
C GLU A 197 2.40 3.44 -14.52
N VAL A 198 3.63 3.70 -14.06
CA VAL A 198 3.89 4.24 -12.74
C VAL A 198 4.08 5.74 -12.88
N MET A 199 3.21 6.50 -12.22
CA MET A 199 3.32 7.95 -12.12
C MET A 199 3.60 8.33 -10.66
N CYS A 200 4.61 9.15 -10.43
CA CYS A 200 4.85 9.73 -9.11
C CYS A 200 3.86 10.90 -8.93
N LEU A 201 2.93 10.78 -7.98
CA LEU A 201 2.18 11.95 -7.53
C LEU A 201 3.08 12.71 -6.57
N GLN A 202 3.25 13.99 -6.88
CA GLN A 202 4.08 15.02 -6.24
C GLN A 202 4.41 14.77 -4.75
N ARG A 203 5.66 15.11 -4.39
CA ARG A 203 6.12 15.28 -3.00
C ARG A 203 5.14 16.21 -2.30
N GLU A 204 4.44 15.76 -1.27
CA GLU A 204 3.61 16.67 -0.47
C GLU A 204 4.52 17.78 0.08
N GLU A 205 4.38 18.98 -0.47
CA GLU A 205 5.03 20.18 0.06
C GLU A 205 4.24 20.62 1.30
N GLY A 206 4.51 19.96 2.42
CA GLY A 206 3.93 20.29 3.72
C GLY A 206 4.02 19.10 4.68
N ASP A 207 4.62 19.35 5.85
CA ASP A 207 4.69 18.60 7.12
C ASP A 207 4.77 17.05 7.18
N GLU A 208 4.39 16.28 6.16
CA GLU A 208 4.69 14.85 6.00
C GLU A 208 5.98 14.65 5.21
N LYS A 209 7.09 15.15 5.76
CA LYS A 209 8.44 14.90 5.22
C LYS A 209 8.71 13.40 5.18
N GLY A 210 8.64 12.81 4.00
CA GLY A 210 9.26 11.51 3.74
C GLY A 210 8.33 10.42 3.20
N LYS A 211 7.17 10.72 2.61
CA LYS A 211 6.41 9.71 1.85
C LYS A 211 6.38 10.05 0.36
N LYS A 212 6.72 9.06 -0.48
CA LYS A 212 6.57 9.12 -1.93
C LYS A 212 5.36 8.29 -2.34
N THR A 213 4.37 8.97 -2.92
CA THR A 213 3.15 8.32 -3.40
C THR A 213 3.24 8.08 -4.90
N PHE A 214 3.14 6.82 -5.28
CA PHE A 214 3.08 6.38 -6.67
C PHE A 214 1.65 5.98 -7.02
N VAL A 215 1.20 6.39 -8.20
CA VAL A 215 0.00 5.85 -8.84
C VAL A 215 0.46 4.80 -9.84
N ILE A 216 -0.09 3.60 -9.70
CA ILE A 216 0.05 2.54 -10.71
C ILE A 216 -1.27 2.52 -11.46
N ASN A 217 -1.24 2.84 -12.75
CA ASN A 217 -2.45 2.84 -13.60
C ASN A 217 -3.02 1.43 -13.77
N GLU A 218 -4.28 1.36 -14.19
CA GLU A 218 -4.86 0.07 -14.60
C GLU A 218 -4.04 -0.60 -15.71
N GLY A 219 -4.10 -1.91 -15.76
CA GLY A 219 -3.35 -2.67 -16.74
C GLY A 219 -3.27 -4.16 -16.41
N LYS A 220 -2.42 -4.84 -17.17
CA LYS A 220 -2.30 -6.30 -17.16
C LYS A 220 -0.83 -6.68 -17.26
N ALA A 221 -0.39 -7.57 -16.38
CA ALA A 221 0.94 -8.17 -16.39
C ALA A 221 0.87 -9.68 -16.17
N HIS A 222 1.93 -10.36 -16.58
CA HIS A 222 2.23 -11.73 -16.17
C HIS A 222 3.37 -11.66 -15.15
N VAL A 223 3.09 -12.08 -13.92
CA VAL A 223 4.07 -12.12 -12.84
C VAL A 223 4.28 -13.59 -12.48
N ASP A 224 5.50 -14.08 -12.64
CA ASP A 224 5.82 -15.50 -12.47
C ASP A 224 4.94 -16.45 -13.32
N GLY A 225 4.53 -16.00 -14.50
CA GLY A 225 3.66 -16.72 -15.42
C GLY A 225 2.17 -16.69 -15.06
N TYR A 226 1.79 -16.04 -13.96
CA TYR A 226 0.39 -15.83 -13.60
C TYR A 226 -0.10 -14.48 -14.09
N GLU A 227 -1.26 -14.50 -14.74
CA GLU A 227 -1.94 -13.29 -15.16
C GLU A 227 -2.44 -12.49 -13.93
N THR A 228 -1.98 -11.24 -13.83
CA THR A 228 -2.41 -10.28 -12.81
C THR A 228 -3.00 -9.05 -13.51
N GLN A 229 -4.24 -8.71 -13.17
CA GLN A 229 -4.94 -7.56 -13.72
C GLN A 229 -5.26 -6.54 -12.63
N LEU A 230 -4.89 -5.28 -12.86
CA LEU A 230 -5.36 -4.14 -12.09
C LEU A 230 -6.49 -3.46 -12.88
N PRO A 231 -7.76 -3.56 -12.44
CA PRO A 231 -8.89 -2.98 -13.16
C PRO A 231 -8.98 -1.45 -13.01
N HIS A 232 -8.36 -0.88 -11.97
CA HIS A 232 -8.35 0.54 -11.67
C HIS A 232 -6.98 0.94 -11.15
N SER A 233 -6.64 2.24 -11.30
CA SER A 233 -5.42 2.80 -10.74
C SER A 233 -5.37 2.66 -9.22
N ILE A 234 -4.21 2.28 -8.68
CA ILE A 234 -3.96 2.20 -7.23
C ILE A 234 -2.92 3.24 -6.82
N ARG A 235 -3.01 3.73 -5.57
CA ARG A 235 -2.00 4.57 -4.94
C ARG A 235 -1.22 3.75 -3.94
N VAL A 236 0.11 3.79 -4.04
CA VAL A 236 1.02 3.12 -3.11
C VAL A 236 2.00 4.15 -2.57
N SER A 237 2.11 4.25 -1.25
CA SER A 237 3.00 5.18 -0.58
C SER A 237 4.17 4.41 0.05
N PHE A 238 5.38 4.90 -0.18
CA PHE A 238 6.60 4.36 0.41
C PHE A 238 7.29 5.44 1.25
N ASP A 239 7.91 5.02 2.34
CA ASP A 239 8.78 5.89 3.11
C ASP A 239 10.05 6.20 2.30
N GLU A 240 10.45 7.46 2.27
CA GLU A 240 11.66 7.95 1.63
C GLU A 240 12.85 7.64 2.55
N ASP A 241 13.69 6.69 2.13
CA ASP A 241 14.97 6.37 2.77
C ASP A 241 16.11 6.76 1.82
N PRO A 242 16.56 8.03 1.84
CA PRO A 242 17.58 8.50 0.92
C PRO A 242 18.99 8.17 1.46
N ASP A 243 19.83 7.63 0.59
CA ASP A 243 21.26 7.53 0.88
C ASP A 243 21.90 8.92 0.90
N ILE A 244 22.33 9.37 2.09
CA ILE A 244 22.91 10.70 2.26
C ILE A 244 24.42 10.64 2.01
N LYS A 245 24.90 11.51 1.12
CA LYS A 245 26.34 11.76 0.90
C LYS A 245 26.78 12.99 1.68
N ALA A 246 27.86 12.86 2.45
CA ALA A 246 28.52 14.01 3.05
C ALA A 246 29.35 14.74 1.99
N VAL A 247 29.10 16.05 1.83
CA VAL A 247 29.90 16.92 0.98
C VAL A 247 30.68 17.86 1.89
N GLU A 248 32.00 17.68 1.94
CA GLU A 248 32.89 18.56 2.68
C GLU A 248 33.34 19.71 1.77
N SER A 249 32.98 20.93 2.16
CA SER A 249 33.40 22.19 1.53
C SER A 249 33.05 22.32 0.05
N GLU A 250 31.96 23.04 -0.23
CA GLU A 250 31.59 23.45 -1.58
C GLU A 250 31.88 24.95 -1.78
N PRO A 251 33.01 25.33 -2.40
CA PRO A 251 33.39 26.73 -2.52
C PRO A 251 32.56 27.45 -3.59
N HIS A 252 32.05 28.62 -3.24
CA HIS A 252 31.30 29.50 -4.15
C HIS A 252 31.84 30.92 -4.09
N THR A 253 31.94 31.57 -5.24
CA THR A 253 32.32 33.00 -5.31
C THR A 253 31.07 33.85 -5.23
N PHE A 254 31.03 34.82 -4.31
CA PHE A 254 29.90 35.71 -4.15
C PHE A 254 29.69 36.61 -5.39
N GLN A 255 28.63 36.35 -6.14
CA GLN A 255 28.22 37.13 -7.31
C GLN A 255 26.79 37.66 -7.08
N PRO A 256 26.64 38.82 -6.41
CA PRO A 256 25.33 39.33 -6.03
C PRO A 256 24.55 39.87 -7.22
N ASN A 257 23.23 39.80 -7.12
CA ASN A 257 22.31 40.58 -7.95
C ASN A 257 22.35 42.09 -7.58
N SER A 258 21.56 42.92 -8.28
CA SER A 258 21.47 44.37 -8.05
C SER A 258 21.09 44.78 -6.62
N GLN A 259 20.57 43.86 -5.80
CA GLN A 259 20.19 44.07 -4.41
C GLN A 259 21.20 43.51 -3.38
N ARG A 260 22.40 43.10 -3.83
CA ARG A 260 23.43 42.46 -2.96
C ARG A 260 23.02 41.11 -2.39
N VAL A 261 22.12 40.39 -3.04
CA VAL A 261 21.70 39.04 -2.66
C VAL A 261 22.21 38.04 -3.70
N MET A 262 22.68 36.88 -3.26
CA MET A 262 23.06 35.76 -4.13
C MET A 262 22.25 34.52 -3.76
N GLU A 263 21.60 33.94 -4.75
CA GLU A 263 21.05 32.58 -4.63
C GLU A 263 22.17 31.59 -4.92
N LEU A 264 22.49 30.76 -3.92
CA LEU A 264 23.57 29.79 -4.01
C LEU A 264 23.08 28.53 -4.73
N LYS A 265 23.51 28.32 -5.96
CA LYS A 265 23.29 27.05 -6.66
C LYS A 265 24.38 26.07 -6.26
N VAL A 266 24.03 25.14 -5.37
CA VAL A 266 24.93 24.04 -5.02
C VAL A 266 25.07 23.04 -6.17
N ASN A 267 26.23 22.40 -6.25
CA ASN A 267 26.58 21.37 -7.22
C ASN A 267 25.87 20.06 -6.88
N ASP A 268 25.82 19.69 -5.60
CA ASP A 268 25.13 18.50 -5.11
C ASP A 268 23.75 18.92 -4.53
N PHE A 269 22.75 19.02 -5.41
CA PHE A 269 21.34 19.21 -5.03
C PHE A 269 20.58 17.87 -5.17
N PRO A 270 19.61 17.53 -4.29
CA PRO A 270 19.04 18.32 -3.18
C PRO A 270 19.80 18.21 -1.85
N ILE A 271 19.71 19.28 -1.04
CA ILE A 271 20.35 19.35 0.29
C ILE A 271 19.43 18.75 1.36
N SER A 272 19.93 17.79 2.12
CA SER A 272 19.23 17.25 3.30
C SER A 272 19.40 18.15 4.53
N GLU A 273 20.62 18.59 4.82
CA GLU A 273 20.96 19.40 5.98
C GLU A 273 22.20 20.25 5.69
N ILE A 274 22.20 21.51 6.15
CA ILE A 274 23.38 22.39 6.11
C ILE A 274 24.00 22.41 7.50
N LYS A 275 25.19 21.81 7.67
CA LYS A 275 25.86 21.73 8.97
C LYS A 275 26.71 22.96 9.29
N LYS A 276 27.42 23.51 8.30
CA LYS A 276 28.34 24.64 8.48
C LYS A 276 28.40 25.49 7.21
N VAL A 277 28.42 26.81 7.39
CA VAL A 277 28.67 27.79 6.34
C VAL A 277 29.76 28.71 6.83
N ASP A 278 30.90 28.69 6.14
CA ASP A 278 32.00 29.63 6.38
C ASP A 278 31.99 30.70 5.29
N ILE A 279 32.04 31.97 5.68
CA ILE A 279 32.00 33.12 4.76
C ILE A 279 33.18 34.03 5.06
N THR A 280 33.94 34.39 4.03
CA THR A 280 34.95 35.45 4.10
C THR A 280 34.36 36.78 3.63
N VAL A 281 34.50 37.84 4.43
CA VAL A 281 33.83 39.13 4.17
C VAL A 281 34.81 40.30 4.14
N GLN A 282 34.88 40.97 2.99
CA GLN A 282 35.61 42.24 2.92
C GLN A 282 34.94 43.30 3.81
N LYS A 283 35.67 43.77 4.82
CA LYS A 283 35.25 44.85 5.73
C LYS A 283 36.30 45.94 5.85
N THR A 284 35.87 47.17 5.56
CA THR A 284 36.67 48.38 5.74
C THR A 284 36.56 48.89 7.18
N ILE A 285 37.69 49.06 7.87
CA ILE A 285 37.75 49.60 9.24
C ILE A 285 38.77 50.73 9.32
N THR A 286 38.39 51.80 10.02
CA THR A 286 39.28 52.92 10.34
C THR A 286 39.93 52.68 11.70
N ILE A 287 41.26 52.64 11.76
CA ILE A 287 42.03 52.50 13.00
C ILE A 287 42.98 53.69 13.12
N THR A 288 43.13 54.25 14.31
CA THR A 288 44.08 55.32 14.61
C THR A 288 45.47 54.73 14.89
N HIS A 289 46.48 55.19 14.16
CA HIS A 289 47.87 54.76 14.38
C HIS A 289 48.48 55.30 15.68
N GLY A 290 49.23 54.45 16.38
CA GLY A 290 50.02 54.84 17.56
C GLY A 290 51.05 55.94 17.26
N SER A 291 51.34 56.78 18.26
CA SER A 291 52.23 57.94 18.10
C SER A 291 53.73 57.65 18.27
N TYR A 292 54.15 56.38 18.18
CA TYR A 292 55.53 55.95 18.41
C TYR A 292 55.97 54.89 17.40
N SER A 293 57.29 54.80 17.19
CA SER A 293 57.94 53.84 16.27
C SER A 293 57.69 52.39 16.70
N GLY A 294 57.27 51.53 15.76
CA GLY A 294 56.94 50.14 16.06
C GLY A 294 55.61 49.95 16.79
N ALA A 295 54.69 50.91 16.68
CA ALA A 295 53.34 50.76 17.20
C ALA A 295 52.61 49.61 16.50
N ILE A 296 52.04 48.72 17.31
CA ILE A 296 51.17 47.64 16.86
C ILE A 296 49.73 48.12 17.01
N ASP A 297 49.05 48.28 15.89
CA ASP A 297 47.66 48.73 15.89
C ASP A 297 46.72 47.52 15.98
N PRO A 298 45.88 47.41 17.03
CA PRO A 298 45.00 46.27 17.19
C PRO A 298 43.82 46.35 16.21
N ILE A 299 43.55 45.23 15.55
CA ILE A 299 42.36 45.08 14.71
C ILE A 299 41.25 44.49 15.59
N SER A 300 40.06 45.09 15.52
CA SER A 300 38.91 44.65 16.33
C SER A 300 38.33 43.30 15.91
N ASP A 301 38.63 42.82 14.71
CA ASP A 301 38.18 41.53 14.20
C ASP A 301 39.19 40.42 14.54
N SER A 302 38.73 39.34 15.17
CA SER A 302 39.58 38.26 15.71
C SER A 302 40.04 37.22 14.69
N ALA A 303 39.40 37.16 13.51
CA ALA A 303 39.70 36.21 12.44
C ALA A 303 40.02 36.97 11.15
N VAL A 304 41.28 37.34 10.98
CA VAL A 304 41.78 38.11 9.84
C VAL A 304 42.58 37.17 8.94
N LEU A 305 42.13 36.97 7.70
CA LEU A 305 42.85 36.12 6.75
C LEU A 305 43.99 36.87 6.05
N GLU A 306 43.72 38.09 5.57
CA GLU A 306 44.67 38.88 4.77
C GLU A 306 44.40 40.38 4.95
N ILE A 307 45.40 41.23 4.68
CA ILE A 307 45.21 42.69 4.53
C ILE A 307 45.45 43.06 3.07
N ILE A 308 44.40 43.50 2.37
CA ILE A 308 44.48 43.74 0.93
C ILE A 308 44.95 45.15 0.56
N GLN A 309 44.72 46.13 1.42
CA GLN A 309 45.25 47.47 1.26
C GLN A 309 45.42 48.09 2.65
N VAL A 310 46.40 48.98 2.80
CA VAL A 310 46.46 49.97 3.88
C VAL A 310 46.74 51.31 3.19
N LYS A 311 45.98 52.35 3.54
CA LYS A 311 46.19 53.68 2.96
C LYS A 311 45.97 54.78 3.98
N GLN A 312 46.68 55.89 3.83
CA GLN A 312 46.45 57.15 4.54
C GLN A 312 46.30 58.25 3.49
N GLY A 313 45.10 58.81 3.36
CA GLY A 313 44.80 59.75 2.28
C GLY A 313 45.03 59.10 0.90
N ASN A 314 46.02 59.60 0.16
CA ASN A 314 46.41 59.09 -1.17
C ASN A 314 47.62 58.13 -1.12
N ILE A 315 48.28 57.97 0.03
CA ILE A 315 49.44 57.09 0.18
C ILE A 315 48.92 55.68 0.42
N ILE A 316 49.39 54.72 -0.39
CA ILE A 316 49.13 53.29 -0.22
C ILE A 316 50.42 52.67 0.31
N TYR A 317 50.30 51.91 1.38
CA TYR A 317 51.41 51.21 2.00
C TYR A 317 51.54 49.80 1.41
N GLU A 318 52.77 49.30 1.33
CA GLU A 318 53.08 47.98 0.79
C GLU A 318 53.25 46.93 1.89
N ASN A 319 52.59 45.79 1.72
CA ASN A 319 52.70 44.66 2.63
C ASN A 319 54.14 44.10 2.61
N SER A 320 54.67 43.78 3.79
CA SER A 320 56.04 43.29 4.02
C SER A 320 57.17 44.32 3.84
N VAL A 321 56.84 45.54 3.42
CA VAL A 321 57.76 46.69 3.40
C VAL A 321 57.38 47.67 4.51
N ASP A 322 56.12 48.14 4.51
CA ASP A 322 55.65 49.17 5.43
C ASP A 322 54.87 48.59 6.62
N TYR A 323 54.17 47.47 6.39
CA TYR A 323 53.39 46.80 7.44
C TYR A 323 53.31 45.28 7.24
N LYS A 324 53.07 44.55 8.33
CA LYS A 324 52.88 43.11 8.37
C LYS A 324 51.71 42.74 9.28
N LEU A 325 50.92 41.74 8.88
CA LEU A 325 49.92 41.13 9.75
C LEU A 325 50.62 40.19 10.74
N ASN A 326 50.48 40.46 12.04
CA ASN A 326 51.06 39.64 13.11
C ASN A 326 50.00 39.35 14.19
N ALA A 327 49.64 38.08 14.37
CA ALA A 327 48.66 37.61 15.36
C ALA A 327 47.32 38.40 15.37
N GLY A 328 46.84 38.81 14.19
CA GLY A 328 45.60 39.58 14.04
C GLY A 328 45.78 41.10 14.13
N ASN A 329 46.99 41.62 14.37
CA ASN A 329 47.29 43.05 14.45
C ASN A 329 48.17 43.52 13.29
N ILE A 330 48.20 44.84 13.06
CA ILE A 330 49.08 45.45 12.06
C ILE A 330 50.36 45.92 12.76
N ASP A 331 51.49 45.37 12.34
CA ASP A 331 52.83 45.72 12.80
C ASP A 331 53.55 46.51 11.71
N TYR A 332 53.98 47.74 12.00
CA TYR A 332 54.61 48.63 11.03
C TYR A 332 56.13 48.49 11.11
N VAL A 333 56.72 47.96 10.04
CA VAL A 333 58.17 47.74 9.97
C VAL A 333 58.78 48.96 9.28
N ILE A 334 59.19 49.95 10.10
CA ILE A 334 59.95 51.17 9.77
C ILE A 334 59.10 52.42 9.43
N GLU A 335 59.47 53.55 10.05
CA GLU A 335 58.71 54.80 10.24
C GLU A 335 58.28 55.57 8.96
N SER A 336 57.04 56.11 8.95
CA SER A 336 56.82 57.52 9.35
C SER A 336 55.36 58.01 9.24
N SER A 337 55.04 58.90 10.18
CA SER A 337 53.89 59.82 10.29
C SER A 337 52.65 59.35 11.06
N THR A 338 52.36 60.16 12.08
CA THR A 338 51.30 60.03 13.07
C THR A 338 49.93 60.36 12.48
N GLY A 339 48.91 59.55 12.81
CA GLY A 339 47.50 59.86 12.57
C GLY A 339 46.98 59.43 11.20
N SER A 340 46.74 58.14 11.05
CA SER A 340 46.23 57.54 9.80
C SER A 340 44.87 56.90 10.02
N ASN A 341 44.02 56.96 8.99
CA ASN A 341 42.74 56.27 8.91
C ASN A 341 42.87 55.18 7.85
N TYR A 342 42.76 53.92 8.25
CA TYR A 342 43.02 52.77 7.38
C TYR A 342 41.76 52.17 6.76
N ASN A 343 41.92 51.33 5.74
CA ASN A 343 40.87 50.52 5.12
C ASN A 343 41.44 49.11 4.97
N LYS A 344 40.70 48.04 5.29
CA LYS A 344 41.18 46.65 5.23
C LYS A 344 40.13 45.72 4.55
N ARG A 345 40.47 44.46 4.28
CA ARG A 345 39.57 43.33 3.98
C ARG A 345 39.79 42.26 5.08
N CYS A 346 38.78 41.55 5.57
CA CYS A 346 38.94 40.52 6.61
C CYS A 346 38.52 39.15 6.07
#